data_AF-A0A0D2ASF0-F1
#
_entry.id   AF-A0A0D2ASF0-F1
#
_cell.length_a   1.000
_cell.length_b   1.000
_cell.length_c   1.000
_cell.angle_alpha   90.00
_cell.angle_beta   90.00
_cell.angle_gamma   90.00
#
_symmetry.space_group_name_H-M   'P 1'
#
loop_
_entity.id
_entity.type
_entity.pdbx_description
1 polymer ?
#
loop_
_entity_poly.entity_id
_entity_poly.type
_entity_poly.pdbx_seq_one_letter_code
_entity_poly.pdbx_strand_id
1 'polypeptide(L)'
;MPVLRNEDVPAHHASKLVVHLLHISEIIFPKLNAIGTFGNLVMTAAILRQGSSASPELSRKLPFVASSLALSIGVTIYALTVMVPVNSTMKEMASRMKRDESDKEAARVFRECQARWQRNNMGRALLMIAGAVVSIIGLIA
;
A
#
# COMPACT_ATOMS: atom_id res chain seq x y z
N MET A 1 11.13 -6.52 -0.94
CA MET A 1 12.36 -6.24 -0.18
C MET A 1 13.09 -7.55 0.09
N PRO A 2 14.25 -7.81 -0.54
CA PRO A 2 14.97 -9.08 -0.43
C PRO A 2 15.50 -9.39 0.99
N VAL A 3 15.79 -8.37 1.80
CA VAL A 3 16.28 -8.53 3.19
C VAL A 3 15.20 -9.05 4.16
N LEU A 4 13.93 -9.03 3.76
CA LEU A 4 12.85 -9.61 4.58
C LEU A 4 12.88 -11.15 4.63
N ARG A 5 13.67 -11.81 3.76
CA ARG A 5 13.71 -13.28 3.62
C ARG A 5 15.05 -13.92 3.95
N ASN A 6 16.09 -13.11 4.18
CA ASN A 6 17.39 -13.65 4.51
C ASN A 6 17.45 -13.92 6.01
N GLU A 7 17.23 -15.18 6.39
CA GLU A 7 17.33 -15.66 7.77
C GLU A 7 18.78 -15.67 8.27
N ASP A 8 19.76 -15.75 7.36
CA ASP A 8 21.19 -15.72 7.68
C ASP A 8 21.67 -14.34 8.14
N VAL A 9 20.89 -13.29 7.89
CA VAL A 9 21.19 -11.94 8.41
C VAL A 9 20.68 -11.83 9.85
N PRO A 10 21.49 -11.40 10.82
CA PRO A 10 21.00 -11.12 12.16
C PRO A 10 19.82 -10.12 12.18
N ALA A 11 18.80 -10.38 13.00
CA ALA A 11 17.58 -9.58 13.03
C ALA A 11 17.84 -8.09 13.31
N HIS A 12 18.84 -7.77 14.13
CA HIS A 12 19.22 -6.39 14.42
C HIS A 12 19.71 -5.63 13.16
N HIS A 13 20.52 -6.26 12.28
CA HIS A 13 20.94 -5.66 11.01
C HIS A 13 19.76 -5.49 10.05
N ALA A 14 18.94 -6.54 9.90
CA ALA A 14 17.75 -6.49 9.05
C ALA A 14 16.79 -5.37 9.51
N SER A 15 16.67 -5.14 10.82
CA SER A 15 15.80 -4.13 11.39
C SER A 15 16.17 -2.70 11.01
N LYS A 16 17.47 -2.36 10.97
CA LYS A 16 17.95 -1.02 10.58
C LYS A 16 17.51 -0.68 9.15
N LEU A 17 17.72 -1.60 8.22
CA LEU A 17 17.32 -1.40 6.83
C LEU A 17 15.80 -1.36 6.66
N VAL A 18 15.07 -2.27 7.31
CA VAL A 18 13.62 -2.37 7.17
C VAL A 18 12.93 -1.13 7.72
N VAL A 19 13.35 -0.61 8.88
CA VAL A 19 12.80 0.64 9.43
C VAL A 19 13.04 1.80 8.48
N HIS A 20 14.23 1.91 7.89
CA HIS A 20 14.53 2.95 6.90
C HIS A 20 13.62 2.86 5.68
N LEU A 21 13.44 1.65 5.13
CA LEU A 21 12.56 1.43 3.98
C LEU A 21 11.08 1.68 4.31
N LEU A 22 10.62 1.30 5.50
CA LEU A 22 9.27 1.60 5.97
C LEU A 22 9.03 3.10 6.07
N HIS A 23 10.01 3.85 6.60
CA HIS A 23 9.92 5.30 6.71
C HIS A 23 9.80 5.97 5.33
N ILE A 24 10.64 5.57 4.36
CA ILE A 24 10.55 6.08 2.99
C ILE A 24 9.19 5.70 2.37
N SER A 25 8.74 4.47 2.56
CA SER A 25 7.46 3.98 2.05
C SER A 25 6.28 4.81 2.57
N GLU A 26 6.29 5.20 3.85
CA GLU A 26 5.26 6.03 4.47
C GLU A 26 5.21 7.46 3.92
N ILE A 27 6.31 7.97 3.38
CA ILE A 27 6.34 9.31 2.78
C ILE A 27 5.84 9.27 1.34
N ILE A 28 6.25 8.25 0.57
CA ILE A 28 6.04 8.21 -0.89
C ILE A 28 4.67 7.62 -1.24
N PHE A 29 4.33 6.42 -0.74
CA PHE A 29 3.16 5.70 -1.21
C PHE A 29 1.83 6.41 -0.92
N PRO A 30 1.61 7.04 0.26
CA PRO A 30 0.38 7.76 0.51
C PRO A 30 0.16 8.92 -0.47
N LYS A 31 1.21 9.65 -0.83
CA LYS A 31 1.13 10.75 -1.81
C LYS A 31 0.77 10.24 -3.20
N LEU A 32 1.44 9.18 -3.65
CA LEU A 32 1.13 8.56 -4.94
C LEU A 32 -0.31 8.04 -5.00
N ASN A 33 -0.77 7.35 -3.96
CA ASN A 33 -2.13 6.84 -3.91
C ASN A 33 -3.17 7.98 -3.83
N ALA A 34 -2.86 9.07 -3.11
CA ALA A 34 -3.72 10.24 -3.01
C ALA A 34 -3.91 10.94 -4.37
N ILE A 35 -2.86 11.08 -5.17
CA ILE A 35 -2.96 11.64 -6.53
C ILE A 35 -3.91 10.82 -7.39
N GLY A 36 -3.75 9.49 -7.41
CA GLY A 36 -4.64 8.60 -8.18
C GLY A 36 -6.08 8.64 -7.67
N THR A 37 -6.28 8.61 -6.35
CA THR A 37 -7.61 8.67 -5.73
C THR A 37 -8.31 9.98 -6.06
N PHE A 38 -7.62 11.13 -5.91
CA PHE A 38 -8.18 12.43 -6.18
C PHE A 38 -8.48 12.63 -7.67
N GLY A 39 -7.57 12.20 -8.56
CA GLY A 39 -7.79 12.22 -10.00
C GLY A 39 -9.03 11.42 -10.40
N ASN A 40 -9.15 10.19 -9.91
CA ASN A 40 -10.34 9.36 -10.16
C ASN A 40 -11.61 9.98 -9.58
N LEU A 41 -11.55 10.58 -8.38
CA LEU A 41 -12.69 11.25 -7.77
C LEU A 41 -13.18 12.44 -8.60
N VAL A 42 -12.27 13.30 -9.06
CA VAL A 42 -12.59 14.45 -9.90
C VAL A 42 -13.20 13.99 -11.22
N MET A 43 -12.64 12.96 -11.85
CA MET A 43 -13.19 12.41 -13.10
C MET A 43 -14.58 11.80 -12.89
N THR A 44 -14.78 10.99 -11.85
CA THR A 44 -16.11 10.44 -11.52
C THR A 44 -17.11 11.56 -11.29
N ALA A 45 -16.77 12.57 -10.50
CA ALA A 45 -17.64 13.71 -10.21
C ALA A 45 -17.96 14.53 -11.46
N ALA A 46 -16.99 14.76 -12.34
CA ALA A 46 -17.18 15.50 -13.58
C ALA A 46 -18.14 14.77 -14.54
N ILE A 47 -17.98 13.44 -14.68
CA ILE A 47 -18.86 12.62 -15.53
C ILE A 47 -20.29 12.63 -14.98
N LEU A 48 -20.44 12.40 -13.67
CA LEU A 48 -21.76 12.39 -13.03
C LEU A 48 -22.45 13.76 -13.11
N ARG A 49 -21.70 14.86 -13.00
CA ARG A 49 -22.25 16.23 -13.11
C ARG A 49 -22.77 16.55 -14.51
N GLN A 50 -22.18 15.99 -15.57
CA GLN A 50 -22.70 16.16 -16.93
C GLN A 50 -24.02 15.41 -17.15
N GLY A 51 -24.30 14.35 -16.39
CA GLY A 51 -25.56 13.63 -16.45
C GLY A 51 -25.92 13.20 -17.87
N SER A 52 -27.13 13.57 -18.32
CA SER A 52 -27.62 13.27 -19.68
C SER A 52 -26.91 14.05 -20.80
N SER A 53 -26.13 15.08 -20.46
CA SER A 53 -25.34 15.85 -21.43
C SER A 53 -23.95 15.25 -21.69
N ALA A 54 -23.58 14.19 -20.97
CA ALA A 54 -22.31 13.49 -21.20
C ALA A 54 -22.33 12.78 -22.55
N SER A 55 -21.21 12.79 -23.27
CA SER A 55 -21.10 12.00 -24.50
C SER A 55 -21.25 10.50 -24.20
N PRO A 56 -21.74 9.69 -25.17
CA PRO A 56 -21.84 8.24 -24.99
C PRO A 56 -20.49 7.60 -24.67
N GLU A 57 -19.40 8.11 -25.24
CA GLU A 57 -18.03 7.68 -24.99
C GLU A 57 -17.61 7.94 -23.55
N LEU A 58 -17.91 9.13 -23.01
CA LEU A 58 -17.59 9.49 -21.64
C LEU A 58 -18.39 8.64 -20.63
N SER A 59 -19.65 8.36 -20.94
CA SER A 59 -20.54 7.54 -20.10
C SER A 59 -20.05 6.09 -19.98
N ARG A 60 -19.47 5.54 -21.05
CA ARG A 60 -18.88 4.18 -21.04
C ARG A 60 -17.65 4.06 -20.14
N LYS A 61 -16.94 5.17 -19.90
CA LYS A 61 -15.74 5.19 -19.05
C LYS A 61 -16.06 5.24 -17.55
N LEU A 62 -17.24 5.70 -17.18
CA LEU A 62 -17.69 5.84 -15.79
C LEU A 62 -17.49 4.58 -14.92
N PRO A 63 -17.91 3.36 -15.32
CA PRO A 63 -17.71 2.18 -14.49
C PRO A 63 -16.24 1.89 -14.21
N PHE A 64 -15.34 2.16 -15.16
CA PHE A 64 -13.90 1.95 -14.98
C PHE A 64 -13.29 2.98 -14.03
N VAL A 65 -13.60 4.27 -14.22
CA VAL A 65 -13.09 5.33 -13.34
C VAL A 65 -13.62 5.16 -11.91
N ALA A 66 -14.91 4.84 -11.75
CA ALA A 66 -15.52 4.60 -10.45
C ALA A 66 -14.93 3.35 -9.77
N SER A 67 -14.68 2.28 -10.53
CA SER A 67 -14.04 1.07 -9.99
C SER A 67 -12.60 1.33 -9.58
N SER A 68 -11.84 2.11 -10.36
CA SER A 68 -10.48 2.52 -10.02
C SER A 68 -10.45 3.42 -8.77
N LEU A 69 -11.43 4.32 -8.61
CA LEU A 69 -11.61 5.10 -7.38
C LEU A 69 -11.85 4.18 -6.18
N ALA A 70 -12.78 3.24 -6.28
CA ALA A 70 -13.10 2.31 -5.21
C ALA A 70 -11.88 1.46 -4.80
N LEU A 71 -11.10 0.97 -5.77
CA LEU A 71 -9.87 0.22 -5.52
C LEU A 71 -8.81 1.10 -4.85
N SER A 72 -8.66 2.36 -5.25
CA SER A 72 -7.70 3.31 -4.65
C SER A 72 -8.05 3.64 -3.19
N ILE A 73 -9.34 3.77 -2.87
CA ILE A 73 -9.85 3.88 -1.50
C ILE A 73 -9.57 2.58 -0.73
N GLY A 74 -9.83 1.42 -1.35
CA GLY A 74 -9.56 0.10 -0.76
C GLY A 74 -8.08 -0.09 -0.40
N VAL A 75 -7.15 0.35 -1.25
CA VAL A 75 -5.71 0.35 -0.96
C VAL A 75 -5.40 1.17 0.30
N THR A 76 -6.03 2.34 0.43
CA THR A 76 -5.83 3.23 1.60
C THR A 76 -6.35 2.57 2.87
N ILE A 77 -7.57 2.04 2.84
CA ILE A 77 -8.17 1.34 3.97
C ILE A 77 -7.28 0.15 4.37
N TYR A 78 -6.87 -0.68 3.42
CA TYR A 78 -6.01 -1.84 3.68
C TYR A 78 -4.66 -1.42 4.29
N ALA A 79 -4.04 -0.35 3.78
CA ALA A 79 -2.79 0.16 4.31
C ALA A 79 -2.95 0.59 5.78
N LEU A 80 -4.00 1.34 6.10
CA LEU A 80 -4.24 1.85 7.45
C LEU A 80 -4.64 0.76 8.44
N THR A 81 -5.47 -0.20 8.05
CA THR A 81 -6.00 -1.21 8.98
C THR A 81 -5.12 -2.44 9.12
N VAL A 82 -4.35 -2.80 8.08
CA VAL A 82 -3.54 -4.02 8.07
C VAL A 82 -2.04 -3.71 8.13
N MET A 83 -1.56 -2.80 7.28
CA MET A 83 -0.10 -2.58 7.13
C MET A 83 0.48 -1.69 8.24
N VAL A 84 -0.21 -0.60 8.61
CA VAL A 84 0.26 0.34 9.64
C VAL A 84 0.48 -0.32 11.01
N PRO A 85 -0.43 -1.18 11.52
CA PRO A 85 -0.18 -1.89 12.79
C PRO A 85 1.07 -2.77 12.73
N VAL A 86 1.23 -3.54 11.63
CA VAL A 86 2.39 -4.41 11.44
C VAL A 86 3.69 -3.59 11.34
N ASN A 87 3.66 -2.47 10.62
CA ASN A 87 4.79 -1.53 10.53
C ASN A 87 5.18 -0.96 11.90
N SER A 88 4.18 -0.60 12.71
CA SER A 88 4.38 -0.02 14.04
C SER A 88 5.06 -1.03 14.97
N THR A 89 4.56 -2.26 15.01
CA THR A 89 5.20 -3.35 15.78
C THR A 89 6.61 -3.63 15.30
N MET A 90 6.87 -3.66 13.98
CA MET A 90 8.23 -3.85 13.46
C MET A 90 9.18 -2.74 13.91
N LYS A 91 8.74 -1.48 13.88
CA LYS A 91 9.52 -0.33 14.33
C LYS A 91 9.80 -0.37 15.83
N GLU A 92 8.81 -0.78 16.62
CA GLU A 92 8.95 -0.95 18.07
C GLU A 92 9.98 -2.04 18.40
N MET A 93 9.86 -3.22 17.79
CA MET A 93 10.82 -4.31 18.01
C MET A 93 12.23 -3.95 17.52
N ALA A 94 12.33 -3.21 16.41
CA ALA A 94 13.61 -2.65 15.96
C ALA A 94 14.20 -1.66 16.98
N SER A 95 13.36 -0.84 17.64
CA SER A 95 13.81 0.05 18.71
C SER A 95 14.27 -0.70 19.96
N ARG A 96 13.62 -1.83 20.32
CA ARG A 96 14.07 -2.71 21.40
C ARG A 96 15.44 -3.30 21.09
N MET A 97 15.59 -3.90 19.90
CA MET A 97 16.88 -4.46 19.45
C MET A 97 18.00 -3.43 19.30
N LYS A 98 17.67 -2.14 19.08
CA LYS A 98 18.65 -1.06 19.08
C LYS A 98 19.19 -0.75 20.49
N ARG A 99 18.38 -0.97 21.54
CA ARG A 99 18.77 -0.76 22.94
C ARG A 99 19.47 -1.98 23.52
N ASP A 100 19.02 -3.17 23.15
CA ASP A 100 19.61 -4.45 23.54
C ASP A 100 19.63 -5.39 22.33
N GLU A 101 20.81 -5.58 21.73
CA GLU A 101 20.99 -6.45 20.57
C GLU A 101 20.80 -7.94 20.90
N SER A 102 20.82 -8.30 22.18
CA SER A 102 20.62 -9.67 22.66
C SER A 102 19.15 -10.02 22.94
N ASP A 103 18.22 -9.08 22.76
CA ASP A 103 16.78 -9.28 22.95
C ASP A 103 16.21 -10.27 21.91
N LYS A 104 16.27 -11.55 22.26
CA LYS A 104 15.81 -12.68 21.44
C LYS A 104 14.30 -12.62 21.18
N GLU A 105 13.53 -12.08 22.12
CA GLU A 105 12.08 -11.94 21.96
C GLU A 105 11.76 -10.90 20.88
N ALA A 106 12.36 -9.72 20.97
CA ALA A 106 12.19 -8.67 19.97
C ALA A 106 12.64 -9.15 18.57
N ALA A 107 13.75 -9.90 18.49
CA ALA A 107 14.20 -10.51 17.24
C ALA A 107 13.17 -11.48 16.66
N ARG A 108 12.59 -12.38 17.48
CA ARG A 108 11.58 -13.34 17.04
C ARG A 108 10.31 -12.63 16.55
N VAL A 109 9.75 -11.72 17.35
CA VAL A 109 8.52 -10.99 17.00
C VAL A 109 8.74 -10.13 15.75
N PHE A 110 9.93 -9.53 15.61
CA PHE A 110 10.30 -8.79 14.41
C PHE A 110 10.25 -9.67 13.15
N ARG A 111 10.84 -10.88 13.19
CA ARG A 111 10.82 -11.84 12.07
C ARG A 111 9.41 -12.32 11.73
N GLU A 112 8.58 -12.61 12.73
CA GLU A 112 7.17 -12.96 12.52
C GLU A 112 6.39 -11.83 11.83
N CYS A 113 6.61 -10.59 12.27
CA CYS A 113 6.04 -9.41 11.64
C CYS A 113 6.55 -9.21 10.20
N GLN A 114 7.83 -9.46 9.90
CA GLN A 114 8.34 -9.38 8.53
C GLN A 114 7.63 -10.38 7.60
N ALA A 115 7.44 -11.63 8.05
CA ALA A 115 6.75 -12.66 7.27
C ALA A 115 5.29 -12.27 7.01
N ARG A 116 4.59 -11.80 8.06
CA ARG A 116 3.21 -11.30 7.96
C ARG A 116 3.11 -10.07 7.05
N TRP A 117 4.04 -9.15 7.15
CA TRP A 117 4.10 -7.96 6.31
C TRP A 117 4.22 -8.33 4.83
N GLN A 118 5.10 -9.29 4.48
CA GLN A 118 5.24 -9.74 3.10
C GLN A 118 3.93 -10.28 2.53
N ARG A 119 3.25 -11.14 3.29
CA ARG A 119 1.98 -11.75 2.89
C ARG A 119 0.91 -10.68 2.67
N ASN A 120 0.78 -9.75 3.61
CA ASN A 120 -0.21 -8.68 3.52
C ASN A 120 0.13 -7.68 2.40
N ASN A 121 1.42 -7.44 2.14
CA ASN A 121 1.85 -6.55 1.07
C ASN A 121 1.48 -7.12 -0.33
N MET A 122 1.42 -8.44 -0.52
CA MET A 122 0.89 -9.03 -1.75
C MET A 122 -0.59 -8.68 -1.95
N GLY A 123 -1.40 -8.74 -0.89
CA GLY A 123 -2.81 -8.32 -0.95
C GLY A 123 -2.96 -6.84 -1.34
N ARG A 124 -2.18 -5.96 -0.71
CA ARG A 124 -2.13 -4.54 -1.08
C ARG A 124 -1.69 -4.33 -2.53
N ALA A 125 -0.64 -5.02 -2.98
CA ALA A 125 -0.14 -4.93 -4.34
C ALA A 125 -1.17 -5.40 -5.37
N LEU A 126 -1.93 -6.46 -5.07
CA LEU A 126 -3.01 -6.94 -5.92
C LEU A 126 -4.10 -5.87 -6.13
N LEU A 127 -4.52 -5.19 -5.06
CA LEU A 127 -5.47 -4.08 -5.16
C LEU A 127 -4.94 -2.92 -6.02
N MET A 128 -3.66 -2.56 -5.86
CA MET A 128 -3.03 -1.52 -6.66
C MET A 128 -2.95 -1.91 -8.15
N ILE A 129 -2.56 -3.15 -8.45
CA ILE A 129 -2.49 -3.67 -9.82
C ILE A 129 -3.89 -3.71 -10.45
N ALA A 130 -4.90 -4.21 -9.72
CA ALA A 130 -6.28 -4.22 -10.19
C ALA A 130 -6.76 -2.80 -10.53
N GLY A 131 -6.47 -1.83 -9.65
CA GLY A 131 -6.81 -0.41 -9.90
C GLY A 131 -6.15 0.13 -11.17
N ALA A 132 -4.87 -0.15 -11.36
CA ALA A 132 -4.13 0.25 -12.54
C ALA A 132 -4.68 -0.39 -13.83
N VAL A 133 -4.98 -1.70 -13.80
CA VAL A 133 -5.55 -2.43 -14.95
C VAL A 133 -6.92 -1.86 -15.33
N VAL A 134 -7.80 -1.62 -14.35
CA VAL A 134 -9.11 -1.03 -14.59
C VAL A 134 -8.99 0.37 -15.18
N SER A 135 -8.06 1.20 -14.69
CA SER A 135 -7.78 2.51 -15.28
C SER A 135 -7.30 2.41 -16.74
N ILE A 136 -6.41 1.47 -17.05
CA ILE A 136 -5.91 1.26 -18.42
C ILE A 136 -7.05 0.82 -19.34
N ILE A 137 -7.89 -0.13 -18.90
CA ILE A 137 -9.05 -0.55 -19.69
C ILE A 137 -9.99 0.63 -19.92
N GLY A 138 -10.26 1.44 -18.90
CA GLY A 138 -11.08 2.65 -19.03
C GLY A 138 -10.50 3.72 -19.97
N LEU A 139 -9.18 3.74 -20.20
CA LEU A 139 -8.56 4.62 -21.19
C LEU A 139 -8.81 4.12 -22.62
N ILE A 140 -8.71 2.80 -22.84
CA ILE A 140 -8.74 2.18 -24.18
C ILE A 140 -10.17 1.87 -24.66
N ALA A 141 -11.09 1.54 -23.74
CA ALA A 141 -12.50 1.23 -24.03
C ALA A 141 -13.34 2.49 -24.31
#